data_AF-A0A7C9DXK0-F1
#
_entry.id   AF-A0A7C9DXK0-F1
#
_cell.length_a   1.000
_cell.length_b   1.000
_cell.length_c   1.000
_cell.angle_alpha   90.00
_cell.angle_beta   90.00
_cell.angle_gamma   90.00
#
_symmetry.space_group_name_H-M   'P 1'
#
loop_
_entity.id
_entity.type
_entity.pdbx_description
1 polymer ?
#
loop_
_entity_poly.entity_id
_entity_poly.type
_entity_poly.pdbx_seq_one_letter_code
_entity_poly.pdbx_strand_id
1 'polypeptide(L)'
;SSMPVTMPDEQWNELDEKALSAIQLCLSKEVLQEVIKEEIATGLWLKLEGLYTTKSLVNKLHLKERLYTLKMAEGTLLKSHLDEFNSILIDLDNLEVNINKEDTT
;
A
#
# COMPACT_ATOMS: atom_id res chain seq x y z
N SER A 1 0.01 18.85 -8.38
CA SER A 1 -1.45 19.08 -8.33
C SER A 1 -1.70 20.58 -8.17
N SER A 2 -2.71 21.14 -8.82
CA SER A 2 -2.96 22.58 -8.94
C SER A 2 -3.85 23.11 -7.80
N MET A 3 -3.52 24.26 -7.22
CA MET A 3 -4.40 25.00 -6.30
C MET A 3 -5.76 25.28 -6.96
N PRO A 4 -6.89 25.15 -6.24
CA PRO A 4 -8.14 25.76 -6.66
C PRO A 4 -8.10 27.26 -6.32
N VAL A 5 -8.37 28.08 -7.33
CA VAL A 5 -8.06 29.52 -7.44
C VAL A 5 -8.91 30.43 -6.53
N THR A 6 -9.48 29.93 -5.42
CA THR A 6 -10.53 30.67 -4.66
C THR A 6 -10.41 30.68 -3.14
N MET A 7 -9.42 30.04 -2.52
CA MET A 7 -9.31 29.99 -1.06
C MET A 7 -8.03 30.70 -0.57
N PRO A 8 -8.10 31.53 0.49
CA PRO A 8 -6.93 32.25 1.02
C PRO A 8 -5.83 31.30 1.50
N ASP A 9 -4.57 31.66 1.28
CA ASP A 9 -3.39 30.86 1.66
C ASP A 9 -3.42 30.42 3.13
N GLU A 10 -3.90 31.27 4.03
CA GLU A 10 -4.01 30.97 5.47
C GLU A 10 -5.02 29.84 5.75
N GLN A 11 -6.16 29.84 5.07
CA GLN A 11 -7.17 28.78 5.23
C GLN A 11 -6.69 27.47 4.58
N TRP A 12 -5.93 27.56 3.49
CA TRP A 12 -5.29 26.41 2.86
C TRP A 12 -4.27 25.74 3.77
N ASN A 13 -3.40 26.53 4.39
CA ASN A 13 -2.39 26.01 5.32
C ASN A 13 -3.04 25.36 6.53
N GLU A 14 -4.09 25.97 7.11
CA GLU A 14 -4.82 25.37 8.24
C GLU A 14 -5.48 24.03 7.84
N LEU A 15 -6.00 23.94 6.62
CA LEU A 15 -6.60 22.71 6.12
C LEU A 15 -5.55 21.62 5.87
N ASP A 16 -4.39 21.99 5.31
CA ASP A 16 -3.28 21.06 5.07
C ASP A 16 -2.70 20.54 6.39
N GLU A 17 -2.48 21.40 7.39
CA GLU A 17 -2.03 20.98 8.72
C GLU A 17 -3.00 20.01 9.40
N LYS A 18 -4.31 20.26 9.27
CA LYS A 18 -5.34 19.34 9.80
C LYS A 18 -5.32 18.00 9.08
N ALA A 19 -5.20 18.01 7.75
CA ALA A 19 -5.11 16.80 6.96
C ALA A 19 -3.84 16.00 7.30
N LEU A 20 -2.70 16.67 7.39
CA LEU A 20 -1.43 16.09 7.79
C LEU A 20 -1.54 15.40 9.16
N SER A 21 -2.07 16.13 10.15
CA SER A 21 -2.26 15.61 11.51
C SER A 21 -3.21 14.41 11.53
N ALA A 22 -4.33 14.48 10.80
CA ALA A 22 -5.30 13.40 10.72
C ALA A 22 -4.69 12.12 10.13
N ILE A 23 -3.91 12.25 9.04
CA ILE A 23 -3.24 11.08 8.45
C ILE A 23 -2.22 10.51 9.42
N GLN A 24 -1.37 11.35 10.04
CA GLN A 24 -0.35 10.90 11.00
C GLN A 24 -0.94 10.15 12.20
N LEU A 25 -2.11 10.56 12.70
CA LEU A 25 -2.82 9.90 13.80
C LEU A 25 -3.32 8.50 13.44
N CYS A 26 -3.54 8.22 12.16
CA CYS A 26 -3.96 6.90 11.67
C CYS A 26 -2.80 5.95 11.38
N LEU A 27 -1.54 6.41 11.47
CA LEU A 27 -0.36 5.59 11.17
C LEU A 27 0.21 4.91 12.42
N SER A 28 0.77 3.72 12.22
CA SER A 28 1.58 3.07 13.25
C SER A 28 2.92 3.79 13.40
N LYS A 29 3.58 3.60 14.54
CA LYS A 29 4.86 4.27 14.86
C LYS A 29 5.94 3.99 13.82
N GLU A 30 5.96 2.78 13.25
CA GLU A 30 6.92 2.34 12.25
C GLU A 30 6.70 3.07 10.92
N VAL A 31 5.45 3.24 10.50
CA VAL A 31 5.12 3.96 9.26
C VAL A 31 5.33 5.46 9.43
N LEU A 32 5.03 6.00 10.62
CA LEU A 32 5.24 7.40 10.94
C LEU A 32 6.72 7.79 10.78
N GLN A 33 7.66 6.95 11.23
CA GLN A 33 9.11 7.20 11.07
C GLN A 33 9.55 7.33 9.61
N GLU A 34 8.88 6.65 8.68
CA GLU A 34 9.19 6.69 7.25
C GLU A 34 8.66 7.96 6.55
N VAL A 35 7.63 8.60 7.13
CA VAL A 35 6.93 9.76 6.54
C VAL A 35 7.08 11.06 7.34
N ILE A 36 7.73 11.04 8.51
CA ILE A 36 7.86 12.19 9.43
C ILE A 36 8.60 13.40 8.83
N LYS A 37 9.29 13.22 7.69
CA LYS A 37 10.00 14.28 6.96
C LYS A 37 9.10 15.07 6.02
N GLU A 38 7.87 14.62 5.80
CA GLU A 38 6.91 15.29 4.92
C GLU A 38 6.16 16.36 5.72
N GLU A 39 6.27 17.61 5.26
CA GLU A 39 5.71 18.79 5.93
C GLU A 39 4.30 19.15 5.43
N ILE A 40 3.85 18.52 4.34
CA ILE A 40 2.60 18.83 3.65
C ILE A 40 1.79 17.55 3.48
N ALA A 41 0.47 17.61 3.70
CA ALA A 41 -0.40 16.43 3.65
C ALA A 41 -0.29 15.67 2.32
N THR A 42 -0.19 16.40 1.21
CA THR A 42 -0.01 15.83 -0.12
C THR A 42 1.31 15.08 -0.29
N GLY A 43 2.42 15.61 0.25
CA GLY A 43 3.73 14.95 0.24
C GLY A 43 3.71 13.66 1.06
N LEU A 44 3.09 13.72 2.25
CA LEU A 44 2.90 12.56 3.11
C LEU A 44 2.09 11.46 2.42
N TRP A 45 0.97 11.82 1.76
CA TRP A 45 0.11 10.87 1.05
C TRP A 45 0.84 10.21 -0.11
N LEU A 46 1.54 10.98 -0.96
CA LEU A 46 2.35 10.44 -2.05
C LEU A 46 3.47 9.51 -1.55
N LYS A 47 4.08 9.83 -0.41
CA LYS A 47 5.10 8.98 0.20
C LYS A 47 4.52 7.64 0.66
N LEU A 48 3.34 7.65 1.29
CA LEU A 48 2.61 6.44 1.65
C LEU A 48 2.27 5.62 0.41
N GLU A 49 1.69 6.25 -0.61
CA GLU A 49 1.38 5.60 -1.89
C GLU A 49 2.61 4.90 -2.48
N GLY A 50 3.75 5.60 -2.54
CA GLY A 50 5.00 5.03 -3.03
C GLY A 50 5.52 3.84 -2.18
N LEU A 51 5.45 3.95 -0.85
CA LEU A 51 5.86 2.88 0.07
C LEU A 51 5.01 1.62 -0.14
N TYR A 52 3.70 1.77 -0.22
CA TYR A 52 2.78 0.64 -0.37
C TYR A 52 2.73 0.09 -1.80
N THR A 53 2.95 0.93 -2.81
CA THR A 53 3.11 0.48 -4.21
C THR A 53 4.38 -0.32 -4.38
N THR A 54 5.51 0.16 -3.84
CA THR A 54 6.79 -0.56 -3.90
C THR A 54 6.72 -1.88 -3.13
N LYS A 55 6.15 -1.87 -1.92
CA LYS A 55 5.93 -3.11 -1.15
C LYS A 55 5.01 -4.07 -1.89
N SER A 56 3.93 -3.58 -2.51
CA SER A 56 3.03 -4.42 -3.32
C SER A 56 3.76 -5.07 -4.50
N LEU A 57 4.59 -4.31 -5.24
CA LEU A 57 5.37 -4.84 -6.36
C LEU A 57 6.38 -5.90 -5.92
N VAL A 58 7.12 -5.65 -4.83
CA VAL A 58 8.07 -6.61 -4.26
C VAL A 58 7.35 -7.85 -3.75
N ASN A 59 6.24 -7.69 -3.04
CA ASN A 59 5.42 -8.80 -2.55
C ASN A 59 4.85 -9.64 -3.71
N LYS A 60 4.40 -8.99 -4.79
CA LYS A 60 3.90 -9.66 -6.00
C LYS A 60 5.00 -10.45 -6.68
N LEU A 61 6.22 -9.89 -6.81
CA LEU A 61 7.36 -10.59 -7.38
C LEU A 61 7.73 -11.82 -6.53
N HIS A 62 7.80 -11.65 -5.20
CA HIS A 62 8.11 -12.73 -4.27
C HIS A 62 7.06 -13.86 -4.33
N LEU A 63 5.76 -13.54 -4.39
CA LEU A 63 4.71 -14.55 -4.55
C LEU A 63 4.79 -15.29 -5.88
N LYS A 64 5.10 -14.59 -6.98
CA LYS A 64 5.34 -15.24 -8.28
C LYS A 64 6.54 -16.18 -8.23
N GLU A 65 7.65 -15.75 -7.63
CA GLU A 65 8.82 -16.62 -7.44
C GLU A 65 8.46 -17.87 -6.62
N ARG A 66 7.71 -17.70 -5.52
CA ARG A 66 7.23 -18.81 -4.69
C ARG A 66 6.33 -19.76 -5.48
N LEU A 67 5.44 -19.24 -6.32
CA LEU A 67 4.57 -20.03 -7.19
C LEU A 67 5.37 -20.85 -8.21
N TYR A 68 6.35 -20.25 -8.88
CA TYR A 68 7.18 -20.92 -9.90
C TYR A 68 8.14 -21.96 -9.29
N THR A 69 8.53 -21.77 -8.04
CA THR A 69 9.44 -22.67 -7.33
C THR A 69 8.71 -23.69 -6.47
N LEU A 70 7.39 -23.58 -6.32
CA LEU A 70 6.56 -24.49 -5.54
C LEU A 70 6.64 -25.90 -6.12
N LYS A 71 7.14 -26.84 -5.33
CA LYS A 71 7.26 -28.26 -5.68
C LYS A 71 6.66 -29.11 -4.57
N MET A 72 5.96 -30.16 -4.97
CA MET A 72 5.44 -31.13 -4.02
C MET A 72 6.59 -31.97 -3.46
N ALA A 73 6.72 -32.00 -2.13
CA ALA A 73 7.73 -32.82 -1.46
C ALA A 73 7.24 -34.27 -1.33
N GLU A 74 8.15 -35.24 -1.40
CA GLU A 74 7.79 -36.65 -1.23
C GLU A 74 7.18 -36.88 0.17
N GLY A 75 6.01 -37.52 0.21
CA GLY A 75 5.25 -37.73 1.45
C GLY A 75 4.31 -36.60 1.86
N THR A 76 4.26 -35.46 1.13
CA THR A 76 3.18 -34.47 1.35
C THR A 76 1.85 -34.95 0.78
N LEU A 77 0.75 -34.61 1.46
CA LEU A 77 -0.59 -34.87 0.95
C LEU A 77 -0.89 -33.91 -0.21
N LEU A 78 -1.44 -34.44 -1.30
CA LEU A 78 -1.84 -33.64 -2.46
C LEU A 78 -2.77 -32.48 -2.06
N LYS A 79 -3.69 -32.73 -1.13
CA LYS A 79 -4.60 -31.69 -0.62
C LYS A 79 -3.84 -30.52 0.00
N SER A 80 -2.87 -30.79 0.87
CA SER A 80 -2.06 -29.75 1.51
C SER A 80 -1.25 -28.94 0.50
N HIS A 81 -0.73 -29.61 -0.54
CA HIS A 81 -0.03 -28.92 -1.62
C HIS A 81 -0.96 -28.02 -2.45
N LEU A 82 -2.19 -28.48 -2.72
CA LEU A 82 -3.21 -27.67 -3.38
C LEU A 82 -3.66 -26.49 -2.51
N ASP A 83 -3.78 -26.68 -1.20
CA ASP A 83 -4.13 -25.61 -0.26
C ASP A 83 -3.05 -24.51 -0.28
N GLU A 84 -1.77 -24.88 -0.29
CA GLU A 84 -0.66 -23.93 -0.39
C GLU A 84 -0.65 -23.20 -1.74
N PHE A 85 -0.84 -23.92 -2.84
CA PHE A 85 -0.96 -23.34 -4.17
C PHE A 85 -2.11 -22.33 -4.25
N ASN A 86 -3.29 -22.69 -3.73
CA ASN A 86 -4.46 -21.83 -3.69
C ASN A 86 -4.23 -20.59 -2.80
N SER A 87 -3.54 -20.73 -1.68
CA SER A 87 -3.18 -19.59 -0.82
C SER A 87 -2.33 -18.57 -1.58
N ILE A 88 -1.34 -19.03 -2.35
CA ILE A 88 -0.50 -18.12 -3.16
C ILE A 88 -1.33 -17.38 -4.22
N LEU A 89 -2.29 -18.06 -4.85
CA LEU A 89 -3.19 -17.42 -5.81
C LEU A 89 -4.10 -16.38 -5.16
N ILE A 90 -4.67 -16.67 -3.99
CA ILE A 90 -5.51 -15.72 -3.23
C ILE A 90 -4.68 -14.50 -2.83
N ASP A 91 -3.44 -14.70 -2.35
CA ASP A 91 -2.55 -13.59 -1.98
C ASP A 91 -2.18 -12.73 -3.20
N LEU A 92 -1.98 -13.33 -4.37
CA LEU A 92 -1.73 -12.61 -5.62
C LEU A 92 -2.96 -11.77 -6.05
N ASP A 93 -4.17 -12.34 -5.95
CA ASP A 93 -5.41 -11.64 -6.26
C ASP A 93 -5.64 -10.44 -5.33
N ASN A 94 -5.41 -10.63 -4.02
CA ASN A 94 -5.53 -9.57 -3.02
C ASN A 94 -4.55 -8.40 -3.25
N LEU A 95 -3.36 -8.66 -3.80
CA LEU A 95 -2.41 -7.61 -4.18
C LEU A 95 -2.82 -6.88 -5.46
N GLU A 96 -3.52 -7.54 -6.39
CA GLU A 96 -4.05 -6.89 -7.60
C GLU A 96 -5.27 -6.02 -7.30
N VAL A 97 -6.12 -6.43 -6.35
CA VAL A 97 -7.28 -5.65 -5.91
C VAL A 97 -6.88 -4.35 -5.19
N ASN A 98 -5.69 -4.30 -4.58
CA ASN A 98 -5.19 -3.10 -3.87
C ASN A 98 -4.68 -1.97 -4.79
N ILE A 99 -4.65 -2.14 -6.11
CA ILE A 99 -4.15 -1.12 -7.06
C ILE A 99 -5.29 -0.28 -7.68
N ASN A 100 -6.57 -0.65 -7.47
CA ASN A 100 -7.70 -0.02 -8.18
C ASN A 100 -8.88 0.40 -7.29
N LYS A 101 -8.62 1.01 -6.12
CA LYS A 101 -9.69 1.68 -5.37
C LYS A 101 -9.27 3.08 -4.91
N GLU A 102 -8.97 3.96 -5.86
CA GLU A 102 -9.30 5.39 -5.79
C GLU A 102 -9.00 6.05 -7.13
N ASP A 103 -10.01 6.09 -8.02
CA ASP A 103 -10.22 7.12 -9.04
C ASP A 103 -11.48 6.78 -9.86
N THR A 104 -12.64 6.70 -9.20
CA THR A 104 -13.94 6.84 -9.86
C THR A 104 -14.92 7.47 -8.89
N THR A 105 -14.92 8.80 -8.80
CA THR A 105 -16.02 9.72 -9.18
C THR A 105 -15.78 11.10 -8.61
#